data_AF-A0ABD2TJG3-F1
#
_entry.id   AF-A0ABD2TJG3-F1
#
_cell.length_a   1.000
_cell.length_b   1.000
_cell.length_c   1.000
_cell.angle_alpha   90.00
_cell.angle_beta   90.00
_cell.angle_gamma   90.00
#
_symmetry.space_group_name_H-M   'P 1'
#
loop_
_entity.id
_entity.type
_entity.pdbx_description
1 polymer ?
#
loop_
_entity_poly.entity_id
_entity_poly.type
_entity_poly.pdbx_seq_one_letter_code
_entity_poly.pdbx_strand_id
1 'polypeptide(L)'
;MGSKAVEDLIQASSGVHYSGFHLEEPHTSEIEQPTTSIDERVKQPFVIGVAGGAASGKATVCDLIIDQLHDRRVVLVNQDSFYHNLTPEELTKVHEYNFDHPDAFDTEQLLCVMEKLKHGQAVDIPKYDFKSNKNDVFPLRRVNPSDVIILEGILIFHDPRVRDLMSMKIFVDTDADVRLARRIRRDTVEKNRDIATILDQYSKFVKPAFDDFILPTKKYADIIIPRGGDNHVAIDLIVQHIRTKLGQHDLCKIYPNLYVIQSTFQIRGMHTLIRDAQTTKHDFIFYADRLIRLVVEHGLGHLPFTEKQVITPTAYLVRSAYIRRTGQAKCYCCLITVTRGIFFQLFI
;
A
#
# COMPACT_ATOMS: atom_id res chain seq x y z
N MET A 1 -35.80 -48.35 59.64
CA MET A 1 -34.49 -48.18 58.99
C MET A 1 -34.44 -46.70 58.54
N GLY A 2 -34.13 -45.69 59.36
CA GLY A 2 -33.01 -45.48 60.30
C GLY A 2 -31.77 -45.09 59.50
N SER A 3 -31.13 -43.91 59.57
CA SER A 3 -31.21 -42.72 60.43
C SER A 3 -30.51 -41.53 59.71
N LYS A 4 -30.85 -40.31 60.15
CA LYS A 4 -30.23 -39.00 59.90
C LYS A 4 -28.70 -38.98 60.10
N ALA A 5 -28.01 -38.02 59.46
CA ALA A 5 -27.34 -36.92 60.16
C ALA A 5 -26.66 -35.93 59.19
N VAL A 6 -26.93 -34.64 59.42
CA VAL A 6 -26.18 -33.44 59.02
C VAL A 6 -25.34 -33.04 60.25
N GLU A 7 -24.24 -32.28 60.06
CA GLU A 7 -23.26 -31.74 61.06
C GLU A 7 -22.09 -32.72 61.33
N ASP A 8 -20.80 -32.41 61.11
CA ASP A 8 -20.00 -31.18 61.29
C ASP A 8 -18.78 -31.18 60.31
N LEU A 9 -18.54 -30.12 59.54
CA LEU A 9 -17.61 -29.01 59.82
C LEU A 9 -16.12 -29.40 59.92
N ILE A 10 -15.28 -28.94 58.97
CA ILE A 10 -14.08 -28.10 59.20
C ILE A 10 -13.30 -27.86 57.88
N GLN A 11 -13.10 -26.56 57.59
CA GLN A 11 -12.06 -25.89 56.77
C GLN A 11 -11.96 -26.19 55.25
N ALA A 12 -11.54 -25.28 54.36
CA ALA A 12 -11.34 -23.83 54.29
C ALA A 12 -10.72 -23.60 52.89
N SER A 13 -11.39 -22.88 51.99
CA SER A 13 -10.98 -21.56 51.49
C SER A 13 -9.62 -21.48 50.77
N SER A 14 -9.69 -20.88 49.58
CA SER A 14 -8.70 -19.99 48.94
C SER A 14 -7.39 -20.55 48.41
N GLY A 15 -6.99 -20.03 47.25
CA GLY A 15 -5.60 -19.60 47.06
C GLY A 15 -4.86 -20.25 45.90
N VAL A 16 -4.84 -19.53 44.77
CA VAL A 16 -3.75 -19.51 43.78
C VAL A 16 -2.40 -19.42 44.49
N HIS A 17 -1.36 -20.17 44.09
CA HIS A 17 0.00 -19.62 43.97
C HIS A 17 1.02 -20.56 43.26
N TYR A 18 1.99 -19.86 42.70
CA TYR A 18 3.06 -20.17 41.76
C TYR A 18 4.26 -20.98 42.32
N SER A 19 5.00 -21.58 41.37
CA SER A 19 6.46 -21.84 41.31
C SER A 19 7.15 -22.86 42.24
N GLY A 20 8.04 -23.65 41.63
CA GLY A 20 9.14 -24.34 42.33
C GLY A 20 10.00 -25.21 41.41
N PHE A 21 11.24 -24.78 41.18
CA PHE A 21 12.30 -25.40 40.37
C PHE A 21 12.73 -26.81 40.83
N HIS A 22 13.11 -27.68 39.88
CA HIS A 22 14.15 -28.68 40.10
C HIS A 22 14.98 -28.92 38.82
N LEU A 23 16.29 -28.78 38.96
CA LEU A 23 17.33 -29.11 37.98
C LEU A 23 17.83 -30.53 38.26
N GLU A 24 17.96 -31.36 37.24
CA GLU A 24 19.07 -32.33 37.06
C GLU A 24 19.04 -32.87 35.61
N GLU A 25 20.16 -32.69 34.89
CA GLU A 25 20.58 -33.38 33.65
C GLU A 25 21.71 -34.38 34.02
N PRO A 26 22.26 -35.26 33.14
CA PRO A 26 21.99 -35.49 31.70
C PRO A 26 21.87 -36.98 31.31
N HIS A 27 21.16 -37.30 30.22
CA HIS A 27 21.53 -38.42 29.35
C HIS A 27 21.26 -38.12 27.87
N THR A 28 22.19 -38.62 27.06
CA THR A 28 22.59 -38.23 25.70
C THR A 28 21.71 -38.73 24.56
N SER A 29 21.79 -37.95 23.47
CA SER A 29 21.66 -38.28 22.05
C SER A 29 20.29 -38.66 21.48
N GLU A 30 19.64 -37.70 20.81
CA GLU A 30 19.31 -37.77 19.39
C GLU A 30 19.05 -36.34 18.85
N ILE A 31 19.82 -35.92 17.85
CA ILE A 31 19.70 -34.60 17.21
C ILE A 31 18.58 -34.71 16.17
N GLU A 32 17.35 -34.42 16.58
CA GLU A 32 16.28 -34.11 15.63
C GLU A 32 16.49 -32.69 15.09
N GLN A 33 16.84 -32.62 13.81
CA GLN A 33 16.85 -31.38 13.06
C GLN A 33 15.42 -30.80 13.04
N PRO A 34 15.19 -29.54 13.45
CA PRO A 34 13.89 -28.93 13.26
C PRO A 34 13.69 -28.71 11.77
N THR A 35 12.89 -29.57 11.15
CA THR A 35 12.30 -29.33 9.84
C THR A 35 11.34 -28.16 9.97
N THR A 36 11.89 -26.95 9.92
CA THR A 36 11.10 -25.73 9.69
C THR A 36 10.63 -25.77 8.23
N SER A 37 9.59 -26.56 7.98
CA SER A 37 8.66 -26.27 6.89
C SER A 37 7.93 -24.98 7.28
N ILE A 38 8.63 -23.85 7.11
CA ILE A 38 7.97 -22.56 7.00
C ILE A 38 7.18 -22.68 5.71
N ASP A 39 5.91 -23.02 5.87
CA ASP A 39 4.89 -22.77 4.87
C ASP A 39 4.89 -21.23 4.70
N GLU A 40 5.77 -20.72 3.83
CA GLU A 40 5.86 -19.32 3.45
C GLU A 40 4.51 -18.99 2.80
N ARG A 41 3.50 -18.66 3.61
CA ARG A 41 2.24 -18.12 3.12
C ARG A 41 2.58 -16.83 2.38
N VAL A 42 2.68 -16.93 1.06
CA VAL A 42 2.92 -15.79 0.17
C VAL A 42 1.86 -14.76 0.52
N LYS A 43 2.28 -13.65 1.14
CA LYS A 43 1.39 -12.59 1.57
C LYS A 43 0.79 -11.97 0.31
N GLN A 44 -0.47 -12.29 0.03
CA GLN A 44 -1.14 -11.74 -1.14
C GLN A 44 -1.29 -10.22 -1.03
N PRO A 45 -1.16 -9.49 -2.15
CA PRO A 45 -1.32 -8.05 -2.17
C PRO A 45 -2.73 -7.63 -1.80
N PHE A 46 -2.85 -6.47 -1.17
CA PHE A 46 -4.14 -5.85 -0.93
C PHE A 46 -4.62 -5.15 -2.20
N VAL A 47 -5.66 -5.69 -2.85
CA VAL A 47 -6.17 -5.19 -4.13
C VAL A 47 -7.33 -4.23 -3.89
N ILE A 48 -7.22 -3.02 -4.41
CA ILE A 48 -8.22 -1.96 -4.31
C ILE A 48 -8.75 -1.67 -5.70
N GLY A 49 -10.04 -1.85 -5.92
CA GLY A 49 -10.70 -1.40 -7.14
C GLY A 49 -11.24 0.01 -6.99
N VAL A 50 -10.94 0.91 -7.93
CA VAL A 50 -11.47 2.28 -7.98
C VAL A 50 -12.23 2.50 -9.29
N ALA A 51 -13.57 2.49 -9.20
CA ALA A 51 -14.47 2.64 -10.35
C ALA A 51 -15.24 3.96 -10.34
N GLY A 52 -15.95 4.25 -11.44
CA GLY A 52 -16.79 5.44 -11.59
C GLY A 52 -16.77 6.03 -13.00
N GLY A 53 -17.75 6.89 -13.31
CA GLY A 53 -17.90 7.44 -14.67
C GLY A 53 -16.70 8.27 -15.16
N ALA A 54 -16.51 8.37 -16.47
CA ALA A 54 -15.45 9.20 -17.06
C ALA A 54 -15.43 10.62 -16.44
N ALA A 55 -14.24 11.13 -16.13
CA ALA A 55 -14.01 12.42 -15.46
C ALA A 55 -14.66 12.59 -14.06
N SER A 56 -15.01 11.49 -13.36
CA SER A 56 -15.52 11.55 -11.97
C SER A 56 -14.46 11.95 -10.93
N GLY A 57 -13.18 11.76 -11.24
CA GLY A 57 -12.06 12.03 -10.32
C GLY A 57 -11.35 10.78 -9.78
N LYS A 58 -11.60 9.59 -10.33
CA LYS A 58 -10.91 8.34 -9.97
C LYS A 58 -9.39 8.47 -9.96
N ALA A 59 -8.80 8.92 -11.06
CA ALA A 59 -7.35 9.12 -11.19
C ALA A 59 -6.81 10.01 -10.06
N THR A 60 -7.46 11.15 -9.79
CA THR A 60 -7.09 12.05 -8.70
C THR A 60 -7.20 11.39 -7.33
N VAL A 61 -8.24 10.59 -7.08
CA VAL A 61 -8.36 9.81 -5.84
C VAL A 61 -7.22 8.81 -5.71
N CYS A 62 -6.89 8.08 -6.79
CA CYS A 62 -5.77 7.14 -6.80
C CYS A 62 -4.43 7.82 -6.53
N ASP A 63 -4.17 8.95 -7.19
CA ASP A 63 -2.94 9.72 -7.02
C ASP A 63 -2.77 10.20 -5.58
N LEU A 64 -3.84 10.75 -4.98
CA LEU A 64 -3.83 11.19 -3.58
C LEU A 64 -3.61 10.02 -2.60
N ILE A 65 -4.19 8.85 -2.86
CA ILE A 65 -3.94 7.64 -2.06
C ILE A 65 -2.47 7.23 -2.18
N ILE A 66 -1.91 7.19 -3.40
CA ILE A 66 -0.52 6.82 -3.65
C ILE A 66 0.43 7.80 -2.96
N ASP A 67 0.19 9.10 -3.12
CA ASP A 67 0.99 10.16 -2.52
C ASP A 67 1.05 10.05 -1.01
N GLN A 68 -0.09 9.85 -0.33
CA GLN A 68 -0.15 9.69 1.12
C GLN A 68 0.44 8.35 1.62
N LEU A 69 0.64 7.36 0.76
CA LEU A 69 1.27 6.09 1.11
C LEU A 69 2.82 6.17 1.05
N HIS A 70 3.38 7.27 0.53
CA HIS A 70 4.76 7.80 0.59
C HIS A 70 5.96 6.90 0.22
N ASP A 71 5.94 5.59 0.49
CA ASP A 71 7.07 4.67 0.19
C ASP A 71 6.67 3.18 0.15
N ARG A 72 5.36 2.90 0.12
CA ARG A 72 4.87 1.52 -0.01
C ARG A 72 4.97 1.10 -1.48
N ARG A 73 5.22 -0.19 -1.71
CA ARG A 73 5.08 -0.78 -3.05
C ARG A 73 3.61 -0.80 -3.41
N VAL A 74 3.10 0.34 -3.88
CA VAL A 74 1.77 0.51 -4.45
C VAL A 74 1.96 0.54 -5.94
N VAL A 75 1.21 -0.28 -6.66
CA VAL A 75 1.14 -0.18 -8.11
C VAL A 75 -0.26 0.17 -8.56
N LEU A 76 -0.36 1.17 -9.44
CA LEU A 76 -1.57 1.50 -10.16
C LEU A 76 -1.63 0.71 -11.47
N VAL A 77 -2.69 -0.06 -11.67
CA VAL A 77 -3.06 -0.73 -12.93
C VAL A 77 -4.30 -0.03 -13.47
N ASN A 78 -4.24 0.45 -14.71
CA ASN A 78 -5.36 1.14 -15.35
C ASN A 78 -6.04 0.20 -16.34
N GLN A 79 -7.37 0.10 -16.28
CA GLN A 79 -8.19 -0.66 -17.21
C GLN A 79 -8.01 -0.19 -18.67
N ASP A 80 -7.74 1.10 -18.88
CA ASP A 80 -7.51 1.69 -20.20
C ASP A 80 -6.30 1.09 -20.93
N SER A 81 -5.40 0.40 -20.23
CA SER A 81 -4.31 -0.35 -20.86
C SER A 81 -4.79 -1.59 -21.62
N PHE A 82 -5.99 -2.07 -21.35
CA PHE A 82 -6.50 -3.38 -21.80
C PHE A 82 -7.63 -3.24 -22.82
N TYR A 83 -7.64 -2.19 -23.65
CA TYR A 83 -8.52 -2.16 -24.82
C TYR A 83 -8.08 -3.20 -25.85
N HIS A 84 -9.05 -3.78 -26.55
CA HIS A 84 -8.78 -4.58 -27.74
C HIS A 84 -8.19 -3.71 -28.86
N ASN A 85 -7.36 -4.33 -29.70
CA ASN A 85 -6.95 -3.71 -30.96
C ASN A 85 -8.15 -3.61 -31.90
N LEU A 86 -8.33 -2.44 -32.51
CA LEU A 86 -9.37 -2.28 -33.51
C LEU A 86 -9.03 -3.05 -34.78
N THR A 87 -10.04 -3.71 -35.34
CA THR A 87 -9.96 -4.33 -36.66
C THR A 87 -9.76 -3.27 -37.76
N PRO A 88 -9.27 -3.65 -38.96
CA PRO A 88 -9.14 -2.72 -40.08
C PRO A 88 -10.45 -2.00 -40.42
N GLU A 89 -11.59 -2.67 -40.27
CA GLU A 89 -12.92 -2.11 -40.52
C GLU A 89 -13.30 -1.07 -39.46
N GLU A 90 -13.10 -1.38 -38.18
CA GLU A 90 -13.34 -0.44 -37.07
C GLU A 90 -12.40 0.76 -37.13
N LEU A 91 -11.16 0.58 -37.61
CA LEU A 91 -10.21 1.68 -37.84
C LEU A 91 -10.70 2.68 -38.91
N THR A 92 -11.52 2.25 -39.87
CA THR A 92 -12.14 3.20 -40.82
C THR A 92 -13.26 4.02 -40.17
N LYS A 93 -13.86 3.50 -39.08
CA LYS A 93 -15.02 4.08 -38.39
C LYS A 93 -14.78 4.27 -36.90
N VAL A 94 -13.56 4.67 -36.50
CA VAL A 94 -13.19 4.81 -35.06
C VAL A 94 -14.13 5.74 -34.31
N HIS A 95 -14.64 6.77 -34.98
CA HIS A 95 -15.60 7.72 -34.41
C HIS A 95 -16.98 7.11 -34.11
N GLU A 96 -17.27 5.93 -34.65
CA GLU A 96 -18.47 5.15 -34.36
C GLU A 96 -18.24 4.03 -33.33
N TYR A 97 -16.99 3.78 -32.94
CA TYR A 97 -16.64 2.73 -31.99
C TYR A 97 -16.89 3.17 -30.53
N ASN A 98 -17.57 2.33 -29.76
CA ASN A 98 -17.90 2.63 -28.37
C ASN A 98 -16.84 2.08 -27.40
N PHE A 99 -15.88 2.92 -27.04
CA PHE A 99 -14.86 2.60 -26.04
C PHE A 99 -15.40 2.46 -24.61
N ASP A 100 -16.63 2.90 -24.34
CA ASP A 100 -17.24 2.78 -23.01
C ASP A 100 -18.11 1.51 -22.89
N HIS A 101 -18.12 0.63 -23.90
CA HIS A 101 -18.80 -0.66 -23.84
C HIS A 101 -17.91 -1.74 -23.18
N PRO A 102 -18.45 -2.68 -22.39
CA PRO A 102 -17.68 -3.77 -21.80
C PRO A 102 -16.84 -4.57 -22.81
N ASP A 103 -17.39 -4.84 -24.00
CA ASP A 103 -16.73 -5.59 -25.08
C ASP A 103 -15.52 -4.87 -25.69
N ALA A 104 -15.30 -3.59 -25.37
CA ALA A 104 -14.09 -2.89 -25.82
C ALA A 104 -12.83 -3.34 -25.06
N PHE A 105 -12.99 -4.01 -23.92
CA PHE A 105 -11.90 -4.36 -23.00
C PHE A 105 -11.57 -5.86 -23.04
N ASP A 106 -10.28 -6.16 -23.15
CA ASP A 106 -9.69 -7.48 -22.98
C ASP A 106 -9.64 -7.86 -21.49
N THR A 107 -10.81 -8.28 -20.98
CA THR A 107 -10.96 -8.68 -19.58
C THR A 107 -10.16 -9.94 -19.25
N GLU A 108 -9.95 -10.84 -20.21
CA GLU A 108 -9.13 -12.04 -20.01
C GLU A 108 -7.65 -11.68 -19.80
N GLN A 109 -7.12 -10.75 -20.58
CA GLN A 109 -5.77 -10.23 -20.40
C GLN A 109 -5.63 -9.52 -19.04
N LEU A 110 -6.61 -8.70 -18.65
CA LEU A 110 -6.62 -8.04 -17.34
C LEU A 110 -6.60 -9.07 -16.20
N LEU A 111 -7.47 -10.08 -16.25
CA LEU A 111 -7.53 -11.16 -15.24
C LEU A 111 -6.20 -11.91 -15.15
N CYS A 112 -5.61 -12.28 -16.29
CA CYS A 112 -4.31 -12.95 -16.35
C CYS A 112 -3.19 -12.11 -15.71
N VAL A 113 -3.15 -10.81 -16.00
CA VAL A 113 -2.17 -9.88 -15.41
C VAL A 113 -2.38 -9.74 -13.91
N MET A 114 -3.62 -9.56 -13.46
CA MET A 114 -3.94 -9.41 -12.04
C MET A 114 -3.63 -10.67 -11.24
N GLU A 115 -3.87 -11.86 -11.80
CA GLU A 115 -3.57 -13.12 -11.12
C GLU A 115 -2.05 -13.34 -10.95
N LYS A 116 -1.26 -12.99 -11.97
CA LYS A 116 0.21 -13.01 -11.88
C LYS A 116 0.72 -12.04 -10.81
N LEU A 117 0.18 -10.82 -10.78
CA LEU A 117 0.54 -9.83 -9.75
C LEU A 117 0.18 -10.31 -8.33
N LYS A 118 -0.98 -10.95 -8.18
CA LYS A 118 -1.44 -11.52 -6.91
C LYS A 118 -0.54 -12.65 -6.40
N HIS A 119 0.08 -13.39 -7.32
CA HIS A 119 1.10 -14.41 -7.03
C HIS A 119 2.53 -13.84 -6.88
N GLY A 120 2.68 -12.51 -6.87
CA GLY A 120 3.99 -11.88 -6.71
C GLY A 120 4.91 -12.06 -7.92
N GLN A 121 4.35 -12.23 -9.12
CA GLN A 121 5.10 -12.26 -10.37
C GLN A 121 5.12 -10.88 -11.00
N ALA A 122 6.28 -10.45 -11.49
CA ALA A 122 6.40 -9.22 -12.27
C ALA A 122 5.80 -9.42 -13.67
N VAL A 123 5.06 -8.42 -14.14
CA VAL A 123 4.30 -8.45 -15.40
C VAL A 123 4.60 -7.23 -16.24
N ASP A 124 4.48 -7.37 -17.54
CA ASP A 124 4.55 -6.25 -18.48
C ASP A 124 3.14 -5.85 -18.86
N ILE A 125 2.74 -4.63 -18.46
CA ILE A 125 1.42 -4.10 -18.75
C ILE A 125 1.46 -3.37 -20.10
N PRO A 126 0.55 -3.70 -21.03
CA PRO A 126 0.47 -3.00 -22.31
C PRO A 126 0.14 -1.53 -22.12
N LYS A 127 0.53 -0.73 -23.10
CA LYS A 127 0.16 0.68 -23.18
C LYS A 127 -0.73 0.86 -24.39
N TYR A 128 -2.01 1.15 -24.16
CA TYR A 128 -2.92 1.49 -25.24
C TYR A 128 -2.64 2.92 -25.72
N ASP A 129 -2.47 3.08 -27.02
CA ASP A 129 -2.34 4.40 -27.64
C ASP A 129 -3.63 4.76 -28.39
N PHE A 130 -4.36 5.73 -27.84
CA PHE A 130 -5.60 6.25 -28.43
C PHE A 130 -5.38 7.00 -29.77
N LYS A 131 -4.14 7.30 -30.17
CA LYS A 131 -3.87 7.86 -31.50
C LYS A 131 -3.80 6.77 -32.56
N SER A 132 -3.11 5.68 -32.28
CA SER A 132 -2.96 4.54 -33.19
C SER A 132 -4.04 3.45 -33.01
N ASN A 133 -4.82 3.51 -31.93
CA ASN A 133 -5.82 2.52 -31.50
C ASN A 133 -5.26 1.09 -31.40
N LYS A 134 -4.07 1.00 -30.81
CA LYS A 134 -3.33 -0.27 -30.64
C LYS A 134 -2.80 -0.42 -29.21
N ASN A 135 -2.74 -1.66 -28.74
CA ASN A 135 -2.26 -2.06 -27.42
C ASN A 135 -0.78 -2.51 -27.39
N ASP A 136 -0.13 -2.61 -28.56
CA ASP A 136 1.25 -3.10 -28.74
C ASP A 136 2.29 -1.96 -28.85
N VAL A 137 2.12 -0.89 -28.07
CA VAL A 137 3.08 0.22 -28.07
C VAL A 137 4.22 -0.06 -27.10
N PHE A 138 5.44 -0.15 -27.65
CA PHE A 138 6.68 -0.29 -26.90
C PHE A 138 7.22 1.07 -26.42
N PRO A 139 7.91 1.13 -25.26
CA PRO A 139 8.19 0.03 -24.34
C PRO A 139 6.98 -0.32 -23.45
N LEU A 140 6.82 -1.62 -23.16
CA LEU A 140 5.84 -2.08 -22.17
C LEU A 140 6.19 -1.55 -20.77
N ARG A 141 5.17 -1.32 -19.94
CA ARG A 141 5.39 -0.89 -18.56
C ARG A 141 5.58 -2.11 -17.66
N ARG A 142 6.83 -2.39 -17.30
CA ARG A 142 7.15 -3.43 -16.31
C ARG A 142 6.60 -3.03 -14.94
N VAL A 143 5.79 -3.91 -14.35
CA VAL A 143 5.23 -3.77 -13.02
C VAL A 143 5.79 -4.86 -12.12
N ASN A 144 6.38 -4.43 -11.01
CA ASN A 144 6.94 -5.31 -10.00
C ASN A 144 5.88 -5.71 -8.95
N PRO A 145 6.08 -6.87 -8.28
CA PRO A 145 5.29 -7.29 -7.14
C PRO A 145 5.20 -6.20 -6.08
N SER A 146 3.98 -5.97 -5.59
CA SER A 146 3.63 -4.84 -4.75
C SER A 146 2.79 -5.30 -3.57
N ASP A 147 2.82 -4.57 -2.45
CA ASP A 147 2.02 -4.89 -1.26
C ASP A 147 0.57 -4.42 -1.42
N VAL A 148 0.36 -3.38 -2.26
CA VAL A 148 -0.95 -2.83 -2.62
C VAL A 148 -1.03 -2.72 -4.14
N ILE A 149 -2.15 -3.16 -4.70
CA ILE A 149 -2.47 -2.97 -6.12
C ILE A 149 -3.74 -2.14 -6.19
N ILE A 150 -3.68 -1.00 -6.86
CA ILE A 150 -4.85 -0.18 -7.18
C ILE A 150 -5.22 -0.47 -8.63
N LEU A 151 -6.38 -1.07 -8.85
CA LEU A 151 -6.97 -1.26 -10.17
C LEU A 151 -8.00 -0.15 -10.40
N GLU A 152 -7.74 0.73 -11.36
CA GLU A 152 -8.59 1.86 -11.70
C GLU A 152 -9.22 1.67 -13.08
N GLY A 153 -10.49 2.07 -13.24
CA GLY A 153 -11.14 2.06 -14.55
C GLY A 153 -12.63 2.34 -14.47
N ILE A 154 -13.26 2.57 -15.62
CA ILE A 154 -14.70 2.90 -15.68
C ILE A 154 -15.59 1.67 -15.46
N LEU A 155 -15.12 0.48 -15.82
CA LEU A 155 -15.91 -0.77 -15.89
C LEU A 155 -15.30 -1.94 -15.12
N ILE A 156 -14.30 -1.71 -14.28
CA ILE A 156 -13.65 -2.76 -13.48
C ILE A 156 -14.60 -3.50 -12.53
N PHE A 157 -15.78 -2.94 -12.23
CA PHE A 157 -16.82 -3.59 -11.44
C PHE A 157 -17.89 -4.28 -12.29
N HIS A 158 -17.78 -4.28 -13.61
CA HIS A 158 -18.76 -4.92 -14.50
C HIS A 158 -18.67 -6.45 -14.41
N ASP A 159 -17.46 -7.02 -14.55
CA ASP A 159 -17.24 -8.47 -14.51
C ASP A 159 -17.09 -8.98 -13.06
N PRO A 160 -17.88 -9.99 -12.63
CA PRO A 160 -17.76 -10.61 -11.30
C PRO A 160 -16.37 -11.13 -10.98
N ARG A 161 -15.69 -11.74 -11.95
CA ARG A 161 -14.36 -12.35 -11.76
C ARG A 161 -13.33 -11.29 -11.37
N VAL A 162 -13.43 -10.10 -11.97
CA VAL A 162 -12.56 -8.97 -11.62
C VAL A 162 -12.90 -8.43 -10.22
N ARG A 163 -14.18 -8.38 -9.85
CA ARG A 163 -14.61 -7.98 -8.50
C ARG A 163 -14.10 -8.92 -7.41
N ASP A 164 -14.06 -10.21 -7.69
CA ASP A 164 -13.64 -11.24 -6.72
C ASP A 164 -12.14 -11.17 -6.41
N LEU A 165 -11.34 -10.52 -7.27
CA LEU A 165 -9.92 -10.24 -7.01
C LEU A 165 -9.72 -9.12 -5.98
N MET A 166 -10.73 -8.25 -5.78
CA MET A 166 -10.60 -7.02 -5.01
C MET A 166 -10.90 -7.22 -3.53
N SER A 167 -9.96 -6.78 -2.68
CA SER A 167 -10.13 -6.70 -1.23
C SER A 167 -10.98 -5.51 -0.78
N MET A 168 -11.04 -4.45 -1.57
CA MET A 168 -11.85 -3.25 -1.32
C MET A 168 -12.31 -2.65 -2.66
N LYS A 169 -13.57 -2.24 -2.75
CA LYS A 169 -14.22 -1.68 -3.94
C LYS A 169 -14.70 -0.26 -3.65
N ILE A 170 -14.09 0.72 -4.30
CA ILE A 170 -14.38 2.14 -4.18
C ILE A 170 -15.08 2.62 -5.46
N PHE A 171 -16.20 3.30 -5.33
CA PHE A 171 -16.86 3.98 -6.45
C PHE A 171 -16.83 5.49 -6.24
N VAL A 172 -16.22 6.21 -7.19
CA VAL A 172 -16.17 7.67 -7.19
C VAL A 172 -17.41 8.23 -7.87
N ASP A 173 -18.27 8.86 -7.08
CA ASP A 173 -19.57 9.35 -7.49
C ASP A 173 -19.55 10.88 -7.62
N THR A 174 -19.80 11.34 -8.84
CA THR A 174 -19.79 12.76 -9.20
C THR A 174 -20.89 12.99 -10.23
N ASP A 175 -21.62 14.09 -10.08
CA ASP A 175 -22.74 14.44 -10.94
C ASP A 175 -22.34 14.53 -12.42
N ALA A 176 -23.28 14.20 -13.30
CA ALA A 176 -23.03 14.05 -14.74
C ALA A 176 -22.60 15.36 -15.42
N ASP A 177 -23.16 16.48 -14.98
CA ASP A 177 -22.83 17.83 -15.42
C ASP A 177 -21.41 18.24 -15.00
N VAL A 178 -21.01 17.97 -13.76
CA VAL A 178 -19.65 18.21 -13.26
C VAL A 178 -18.64 17.36 -14.03
N ARG A 179 -18.96 16.07 -14.26
CA ARG A 179 -18.13 15.17 -15.08
C ARG A 179 -18.00 15.68 -16.51
N LEU A 180 -19.09 16.10 -17.14
CA LEU A 180 -19.09 16.64 -18.49
C LEU A 180 -18.26 17.92 -18.58
N ALA A 181 -18.43 18.85 -17.63
CA ALA A 181 -17.65 20.09 -17.57
C ALA A 181 -16.15 19.82 -17.42
N ARG A 182 -15.76 18.87 -16.54
CA ARG A 182 -14.37 18.42 -16.39
C ARG A 182 -13.83 17.79 -17.67
N ARG A 183 -14.64 16.96 -18.35
CA ARG A 183 -14.28 16.33 -19.62
C ARG A 183 -14.06 17.36 -20.73
N ILE A 184 -14.97 18.32 -20.90
CA ILE A 184 -14.83 19.38 -21.91
C ILE A 184 -13.53 20.14 -21.67
N ARG A 185 -13.29 20.59 -20.44
CA ARG A 185 -12.04 21.30 -20.10
C ARG A 185 -10.80 20.48 -20.43
N ARG A 186 -10.76 19.21 -20.03
CA ARG A 186 -9.64 18.29 -20.28
C ARG A 186 -9.43 18.04 -21.77
N ASP A 187 -10.47 17.63 -22.49
CA ASP A 187 -10.35 17.21 -23.89
C ASP A 187 -10.13 18.40 -24.84
N THR A 188 -10.61 19.60 -24.51
CA THR A 188 -10.31 20.82 -25.28
C THR A 188 -8.88 21.32 -25.02
N VAL A 189 -8.42 21.37 -23.76
CA VAL A 189 -7.09 21.90 -23.41
C VAL A 189 -5.96 20.90 -23.70
N GLU A 190 -6.12 19.63 -23.32
CA GLU A 190 -5.06 18.64 -23.41
C GLU A 190 -5.04 17.92 -24.76
N LYS A 191 -6.20 17.77 -25.41
CA LYS A 191 -6.35 16.98 -26.65
C LYS A 191 -6.72 17.81 -27.87
N ASN A 192 -6.87 19.12 -27.74
CA ASN A 192 -7.27 20.05 -28.81
C ASN A 192 -8.52 19.59 -29.59
N ARG A 193 -9.50 18.99 -28.88
CA ARG A 193 -10.75 18.52 -29.50
C ARG A 193 -11.80 19.63 -29.49
N ASP A 194 -12.57 19.68 -30.57
CA ASP A 194 -13.72 20.58 -30.69
C ASP A 194 -14.84 20.18 -29.72
N ILE A 195 -15.52 21.19 -29.18
CA ILE A 195 -16.58 21.02 -28.17
C ILE A 195 -17.77 20.27 -28.78
N ALA A 196 -18.14 20.53 -30.04
CA ALA A 196 -19.28 19.87 -30.66
C ALA A 196 -19.04 18.36 -30.77
N THR A 197 -17.83 17.95 -31.17
CA THR A 197 -17.43 16.54 -31.23
C THR A 197 -17.45 15.87 -29.85
N ILE A 198 -17.03 16.58 -28.80
CA ILE A 198 -17.07 16.05 -27.42
C ILE A 198 -18.52 15.82 -26.99
N LEU A 199 -19.41 16.76 -27.28
CA LEU A 199 -20.84 16.67 -26.91
C LEU A 199 -21.56 15.57 -27.69
N ASP A 200 -21.26 15.42 -28.98
CA ASP A 200 -21.80 14.34 -29.81
C ASP A 200 -21.35 12.97 -29.27
N GLN A 201 -20.05 12.79 -29.04
CA GLN A 201 -19.51 11.54 -28.46
C GLN A 201 -20.09 11.26 -27.07
N TYR A 202 -20.27 12.30 -26.24
CA TYR A 202 -20.85 12.15 -24.92
C TYR A 202 -22.30 11.66 -24.98
N SER A 203 -23.11 12.27 -25.86
CA SER A 203 -24.53 11.94 -25.99
C SER A 203 -24.73 10.58 -26.64
N LYS A 204 -23.89 10.24 -27.63
CA LYS A 204 -23.99 8.99 -28.41
C LYS A 204 -23.48 7.77 -27.65
N PHE A 205 -22.39 7.90 -26.90
CA PHE A 205 -21.71 6.74 -26.30
C PHE A 205 -21.57 6.84 -24.78
N VAL A 206 -20.97 7.93 -24.28
CA VAL A 206 -20.49 7.96 -22.88
C VAL A 206 -21.62 8.03 -21.86
N LYS A 207 -22.68 8.80 -22.15
CA LYS A 207 -23.84 8.87 -21.26
C LYS A 207 -24.63 7.56 -21.25
N PRO A 208 -25.05 6.98 -22.40
CA PRO A 208 -25.68 5.67 -22.42
C PRO A 208 -24.85 4.59 -21.73
N ALA A 209 -23.55 4.50 -22.04
CA ALA A 209 -22.67 3.51 -21.40
C ALA A 209 -22.55 3.72 -19.88
N PHE A 210 -22.56 4.98 -19.42
CA PHE A 210 -22.58 5.27 -18.00
C PHE A 210 -23.87 4.77 -17.34
N ASP A 211 -25.01 5.07 -17.92
CA ASP A 211 -26.32 4.72 -17.36
C ASP A 211 -26.55 3.20 -17.39
N ASP A 212 -26.13 2.52 -18.47
CA ASP A 212 -26.39 1.10 -18.72
C ASP A 212 -25.36 0.18 -18.05
N PHE A 213 -24.07 0.54 -18.06
CA PHE A 213 -23.00 -0.36 -17.64
C PHE A 213 -22.23 0.11 -16.40
N ILE A 214 -22.01 1.41 -16.22
CA ILE A 214 -21.13 1.92 -15.15
C ILE A 214 -21.91 2.15 -13.85
N LEU A 215 -22.97 2.96 -13.90
CA LEU A 215 -23.75 3.35 -12.73
C LEU A 215 -24.36 2.15 -12.00
N PRO A 216 -24.88 1.10 -12.66
CA PRO A 216 -25.42 -0.07 -11.97
C PRO A 216 -24.36 -0.81 -11.13
N THR A 217 -23.08 -0.69 -11.47
CA THR A 217 -21.99 -1.33 -10.71
C THR A 217 -21.69 -0.66 -9.38
N LYS A 218 -22.20 0.55 -9.14
CA LYS A 218 -22.10 1.27 -7.87
C LYS A 218 -22.62 0.44 -6.70
N LYS A 219 -23.60 -0.43 -6.91
CA LYS A 219 -24.16 -1.34 -5.89
C LYS A 219 -23.16 -2.37 -5.35
N TYR A 220 -22.07 -2.61 -6.07
CA TYR A 220 -21.01 -3.55 -5.65
C TYR A 220 -19.88 -2.86 -4.87
N ALA A 221 -19.95 -1.53 -4.69
CA ALA A 221 -18.93 -0.79 -3.99
C ALA A 221 -19.08 -0.97 -2.47
N ASP A 222 -17.95 -1.14 -1.79
CA ASP A 222 -17.87 -1.10 -0.33
C ASP A 222 -17.90 0.35 0.18
N ILE A 223 -17.34 1.29 -0.61
CA ILE A 223 -17.22 2.70 -0.29
C ILE A 223 -17.61 3.55 -1.50
N ILE A 224 -18.44 4.57 -1.28
CA ILE A 224 -18.77 5.59 -2.28
C ILE A 224 -18.12 6.91 -1.86
N ILE A 225 -17.30 7.48 -2.74
CA ILE A 225 -16.65 8.79 -2.50
C ILE A 225 -17.38 9.86 -3.32
N PRO A 226 -18.17 10.75 -2.67
CA PRO A 226 -18.69 11.93 -3.34
C PRO A 226 -17.57 12.95 -3.56
N ARG A 227 -17.70 13.78 -4.60
CA ARG A 227 -16.76 14.88 -4.93
C ARG A 227 -15.34 14.44 -5.27
N GLY A 228 -15.10 13.15 -5.55
CA GLY A 228 -13.81 12.63 -6.02
C GLY A 228 -12.60 13.12 -5.22
N GLY A 229 -11.62 13.71 -5.91
CA GLY A 229 -10.36 14.18 -5.32
C GLY A 229 -10.49 15.33 -4.32
N ASP A 230 -11.63 16.03 -4.28
CA ASP A 230 -11.85 17.16 -3.36
C ASP A 230 -12.23 16.68 -1.94
N ASN A 231 -12.50 15.38 -1.77
CA ASN A 231 -12.92 14.79 -0.51
C ASN A 231 -11.73 14.20 0.28
N HIS A 232 -10.86 15.07 0.77
CA HIS A 232 -9.67 14.67 1.51
C HIS A 232 -9.98 13.81 2.75
N VAL A 233 -11.10 14.07 3.43
CA VAL A 233 -11.52 13.28 4.61
C VAL A 233 -11.77 11.82 4.24
N ALA A 234 -12.45 11.55 3.12
CA ALA A 234 -12.68 10.18 2.66
C ALA A 234 -11.37 9.49 2.26
N ILE A 235 -10.48 10.22 1.58
CA ILE A 235 -9.17 9.72 1.15
C ILE A 235 -8.32 9.36 2.37
N ASP A 236 -8.26 10.23 3.38
CA ASP A 236 -7.50 9.99 4.61
C ASP A 236 -7.99 8.74 5.35
N LEU A 237 -9.30 8.52 5.42
CA LEU A 237 -9.89 7.31 6.02
C LEU A 237 -9.49 6.04 5.26
N ILE A 238 -9.51 6.08 3.93
CA ILE A 238 -9.09 4.97 3.07
C ILE A 238 -7.60 4.69 3.28
N VAL A 239 -6.77 5.72 3.26
CA VAL A 239 -5.32 5.59 3.49
C VAL A 239 -5.06 4.98 4.86
N GLN A 240 -5.71 5.46 5.92
CA GLN A 240 -5.61 4.90 7.27
C GLN A 240 -6.01 3.42 7.31
N HIS A 241 -7.11 3.04 6.65
CA HIS A 241 -7.53 1.64 6.57
C HIS A 241 -6.46 0.78 5.87
N ILE A 242 -5.89 1.25 4.76
CA ILE A 242 -4.80 0.56 4.06
C ILE A 242 -3.58 0.45 4.99
N ARG A 243 -3.25 1.48 5.77
CA ARG A 243 -2.17 1.42 6.77
C ARG A 243 -2.42 0.31 7.79
N THR A 244 -3.61 0.24 8.37
CA THR A 244 -3.97 -0.83 9.31
C THR A 244 -3.89 -2.21 8.66
N LYS A 245 -4.41 -2.40 7.44
CA LYS A 245 -4.37 -3.69 6.73
C LYS A 245 -2.96 -4.17 6.39
N LEU A 246 -2.05 -3.25 6.09
CA LEU A 246 -0.65 -3.60 5.88
C LEU A 246 0.10 -3.92 7.18
N GLY A 247 -0.57 -3.91 8.35
CA GLY A 247 0.07 -4.07 9.66
C GLY A 247 0.91 -2.85 10.05
N GLN A 248 0.74 -1.75 9.33
CA GLN A 248 1.42 -0.49 9.59
C GLN A 248 0.54 0.31 10.53
N HIS A 249 0.54 -0.11 11.79
CA HIS A 249 0.11 0.77 12.85
C HIS A 249 1.01 1.99 12.83
N ASP A 250 0.42 3.16 13.08
CA ASP A 250 1.20 4.31 13.46
C ASP A 250 1.85 3.96 14.80
N LEU A 251 3.03 3.35 14.75
CA LEU A 251 3.68 2.78 15.92
C LEU A 251 3.91 3.86 16.96
N CYS A 252 4.02 5.13 16.55
CA CYS A 252 4.09 6.30 17.44
C CYS A 252 2.81 6.49 18.28
N LYS A 253 1.64 6.04 17.80
CA LYS A 253 0.38 6.05 18.57
C LYS A 253 0.33 4.95 19.63
N ILE A 254 1.02 3.83 19.40
CA ILE A 254 1.07 2.69 20.32
C ILE A 254 2.22 2.86 21.32
N TYR A 255 3.35 3.35 20.84
CA TYR A 255 4.59 3.54 21.57
C TYR A 255 4.92 5.04 21.60
N PRO A 256 4.52 5.78 22.65
CA PRO A 256 4.75 7.23 22.73
C PRO A 256 6.23 7.61 22.83
N ASN A 257 7.09 6.64 23.11
CA ASN A 257 8.55 6.74 23.14
C ASN A 257 9.21 6.38 21.79
N LEU A 258 8.44 6.04 20.75
CA LEU A 258 8.97 5.76 19.42
C LEU A 258 9.06 7.04 18.59
N TYR A 259 10.25 7.29 18.03
CA TYR A 259 10.52 8.41 17.14
C TYR A 259 10.88 7.89 15.76
N VAL A 260 10.13 8.29 14.74
CA VAL A 260 10.38 7.92 13.33
C VAL A 260 11.24 8.99 12.68
N ILE A 261 12.38 8.58 12.14
CA ILE A 261 13.28 9.47 11.40
C ILE A 261 12.63 9.85 10.07
N GLN A 262 12.63 11.14 9.76
CA GLN A 262 12.10 11.64 8.49
C GLN A 262 12.85 11.04 7.29
N SER A 263 12.13 10.43 6.37
CA SER A 263 12.71 9.86 5.15
C SER A 263 13.18 10.97 4.20
N THR A 264 14.46 10.94 3.82
CA THR A 264 15.07 11.86 2.83
C THR A 264 15.34 11.12 1.52
N PHE A 265 15.52 11.83 0.40
CA PHE A 265 15.88 11.18 -0.88
C PHE A 265 17.13 10.28 -0.77
N GLN A 266 18.08 10.64 0.09
CA GLN A 266 19.26 9.81 0.36
C GLN A 266 18.89 8.51 1.09
N ILE A 267 18.06 8.59 2.14
CA ILE A 267 17.56 7.41 2.87
C ILE A 267 16.78 6.48 1.95
N ARG A 268 15.91 7.05 1.10
CA ARG A 268 15.14 6.30 0.10
C ARG A 268 16.04 5.61 -0.91
N GLY A 269 17.06 6.31 -1.43
CA GLY A 269 18.05 5.72 -2.33
C GLY A 269 18.78 4.53 -1.70
N MET A 270 19.22 4.67 -0.44
CA MET A 270 19.85 3.57 0.30
C MET A 270 18.89 2.40 0.53
N HIS A 271 17.62 2.67 0.86
CA HIS A 271 16.60 1.62 0.97
C HIS A 271 16.36 0.87 -0.34
N THR A 272 16.34 1.58 -1.47
CA THR A 272 16.23 0.95 -2.79
C THR A 272 17.41 0.01 -3.04
N LEU A 273 18.64 0.46 -2.77
CA LEU A 273 19.84 -0.34 -2.96
C LEU A 273 19.85 -1.59 -2.08
N ILE A 274 19.56 -1.50 -0.77
CA ILE A 274 19.54 -2.71 0.08
C ILE A 274 18.39 -3.68 -0.24
N ARG A 275 17.35 -3.23 -0.96
CA ARG A 275 16.19 -4.05 -1.35
C ARG A 275 16.30 -4.63 -2.76
N ASP A 276 17.23 -4.15 -3.57
CA ASP A 276 17.49 -4.71 -4.90
C ASP A 276 18.14 -6.09 -4.77
N ALA A 277 17.56 -7.07 -5.47
CA ALA A 277 18.03 -8.45 -5.48
C ALA A 277 19.41 -8.61 -6.13
N GLN A 278 19.84 -7.64 -6.93
CA GLN A 278 21.15 -7.62 -7.59
C GLN A 278 22.24 -6.93 -6.76
N THR A 279 21.92 -6.39 -5.59
CA THR A 279 22.88 -5.69 -4.75
C THR A 279 23.95 -6.64 -4.21
N THR A 280 25.22 -6.25 -4.38
CA THR A 280 26.34 -7.06 -3.92
C THR A 280 26.36 -7.13 -2.40
N LYS A 281 26.96 -8.19 -1.84
CA LYS A 281 27.12 -8.32 -0.38
C LYS A 281 27.85 -7.11 0.23
N HIS A 282 28.85 -6.58 -0.46
CA HIS A 282 29.61 -5.42 0.00
C HIS A 282 28.76 -4.15 0.03
N ASP A 283 28.00 -3.88 -1.04
CA ASP A 283 27.09 -2.74 -1.10
C ASP A 283 25.98 -2.85 -0.06
N PHE A 284 25.43 -4.04 0.12
CA PHE A 284 24.41 -4.29 1.15
C PHE A 284 24.94 -3.90 2.54
N ILE A 285 26.13 -4.38 2.93
CA ILE A 285 26.75 -4.05 4.21
C ILE A 285 26.99 -2.54 4.31
N PHE A 286 27.56 -1.93 3.27
CA PHE A 286 27.86 -0.50 3.25
C PHE A 286 26.63 0.38 3.47
N TYR A 287 25.55 0.13 2.73
CA TYR A 287 24.31 0.90 2.84
C TYR A 287 23.54 0.57 4.12
N ALA A 288 23.58 -0.68 4.60
CA ALA A 288 23.01 -1.05 5.89
C ALA A 288 23.71 -0.32 7.05
N ASP A 289 25.04 -0.31 7.10
CA ASP A 289 25.82 0.40 8.12
C ASP A 289 25.54 1.90 8.10
N ARG A 290 25.40 2.48 6.90
CA ARG A 290 25.08 3.90 6.74
C ARG A 290 23.68 4.23 7.25
N LEU A 291 22.70 3.36 6.99
CA LEU A 291 21.37 3.48 7.57
C LEU A 291 21.44 3.36 9.10
N ILE A 292 22.09 2.32 9.64
CA ILE A 292 22.25 2.12 11.10
C ILE A 292 22.86 3.36 11.76
N ARG A 293 23.90 3.95 11.15
CA ARG A 293 24.56 5.14 11.69
C ARG A 293 23.63 6.34 11.81
N LEU A 294 22.79 6.59 10.80
CA LEU A 294 21.79 7.67 10.87
C LEU A 294 20.83 7.48 12.04
N VAL A 295 20.50 6.23 12.35
CA VAL A 295 19.58 5.87 13.43
C VAL A 295 20.21 6.09 14.78
N VAL A 296 21.45 5.65 14.93
CA VAL A 296 22.25 5.87 16.14
C VAL A 296 22.46 7.37 16.36
N GLU A 297 22.86 8.13 15.33
CA GLU A 297 23.07 9.58 15.45
C GLU A 297 21.80 10.32 15.85
N HIS A 298 20.65 9.96 15.26
CA HIS A 298 19.36 10.54 15.65
C HIS A 298 18.96 10.16 17.08
N GLY A 299 19.14 8.89 17.47
CA GLY A 299 18.86 8.40 18.82
C GLY A 299 19.73 9.07 19.89
N LEU A 300 21.02 9.28 19.60
CA LEU A 300 21.96 9.98 20.49
C LEU A 300 21.53 11.44 20.71
N GLY A 301 20.94 12.10 19.70
CA GLY A 301 20.44 13.47 19.81
C GLY A 301 19.30 13.65 20.84
N HIS A 302 18.61 12.57 21.21
CA HIS A 302 17.52 12.58 22.19
C HIS A 302 17.95 12.18 23.61
N LEU A 303 19.23 11.85 23.81
CA LEU A 303 19.77 11.57 25.13
C LEU A 303 19.81 12.84 25.98
N PRO A 304 19.46 12.76 27.28
CA PRO A 304 19.54 13.90 28.17
C PRO A 304 21.00 14.34 28.30
N PHE A 305 21.28 15.57 27.90
CA PHE A 305 22.58 16.20 28.07
C PHE A 305 22.48 17.42 28.99
N THR A 306 23.61 17.76 29.62
CA THR A 306 23.77 19.03 30.34
C THR A 306 24.79 19.86 29.58
N GLU A 307 24.43 21.10 29.24
CA GLU A 307 25.39 22.05 28.67
C GLU A 307 26.47 22.37 29.70
N LYS A 308 27.73 22.25 29.27
CA LYS A 308 28.90 22.60 30.06
C LYS A 308 29.82 23.46 29.21
N GLN A 309 30.24 24.59 29.76
CA GLN A 309 31.27 25.41 29.13
C GLN A 309 32.64 24.86 29.55
N VAL A 310 33.47 24.55 28.56
CA VAL A 310 34.83 24.07 28.77
C VAL A 310 35.79 25.09 28.18
N ILE A 311 36.76 25.51 28.97
CA ILE A 311 37.86 26.36 28.51
C ILE A 311 38.92 25.42 27.92
N THR A 312 39.23 25.59 26.63
CA THR A 312 40.28 24.81 25.98
C THR A 312 41.66 25.18 26.57
N PRO A 313 42.70 24.34 26.38
CA PRO A 313 44.08 24.69 26.76
C PRO A 313 44.59 25.97 26.07
N THR A 314 43.96 26.36 24.97
CA THR A 314 44.18 27.62 24.23
C THR A 314 43.29 28.78 24.70
N ALA A 315 42.62 28.64 25.85
CA ALA A 315 41.75 29.65 26.49
C ALA A 315 40.46 30.02 25.73
N TYR A 316 39.99 29.19 24.80
CA TYR A 316 38.71 29.40 24.13
C TYR A 316 37.57 28.76 24.92
N LEU A 317 36.49 29.50 25.10
CA LEU A 317 35.27 29.00 25.74
C LEU A 317 34.44 28.22 24.71
N VAL A 318 34.35 26.90 24.87
CA VAL A 318 33.56 26.02 23.99
C VAL A 318 32.34 25.51 24.75
N ARG A 319 31.16 25.65 24.15
CA ARG A 319 29.94 24.99 24.64
C ARG A 319 30.02 23.50 24.28
N SER A 320 30.04 22.66 25.29
CA SER A 320 30.08 21.20 25.16
C SER A 320 28.85 20.59 25.85
N ALA A 321 28.42 19.43 25.39
CA ALA A 321 27.29 18.70 25.97
C ALA A 321 27.80 17.46 26.69
N TYR A 322 27.47 17.29 27.97
CA TYR A 322 27.80 16.09 28.75
C TYR A 322 26.55 15.22 28.90
N ILE A 323 26.60 13.97 28.42
CA ILE A 323 25.47 13.04 28.49
C ILE A 323 25.34 12.51 29.93
N ARG A 324 24.16 12.64 30.55
CA ARG A 324 23.89 12.05 31.88
C ARG A 324 23.52 10.57 31.72
N ARG A 325 24.16 9.68 32.49
CA ARG A 325 23.64 8.32 32.75
C ARG A 325 22.46 8.40 33.73
N THR A 326 21.26 8.67 33.24
CA THR A 326 20.02 8.53 34.03
C THR A 326 19.22 7.35 33.50
N GLY A 327 18.85 6.42 34.38
CA GLY A 327 18.31 5.08 34.08
C GLY A 327 16.89 5.00 33.52
N GLN A 328 16.56 5.79 32.50
CA GLN A 328 15.39 5.52 31.65
C GLN A 328 15.86 5.28 30.22
N ALA A 329 15.89 4.01 29.83
CA ALA A 329 16.14 3.58 28.46
C ALA A 329 15.03 4.13 27.54
N LYS A 330 15.42 4.91 26.53
CA LYS A 330 14.53 5.30 25.42
C LYS A 330 14.87 4.36 24.26
N CYS A 331 13.91 3.54 23.81
CA CYS A 331 14.11 2.69 22.65
C CYS A 331 13.98 3.51 21.36
N TYR A 332 15.01 3.49 20.53
CA TYR A 332 14.99 4.09 19.19
C TYR A 332 14.95 2.96 18.16
N CYS A 333 14.02 3.04 17.21
CA CYS A 333 13.89 2.07 16.14
C CYS A 333 13.93 2.79 14.80
N CYS A 334 14.73 2.26 13.88
CA CYS A 334 14.56 2.52 12.47
C CYS A 334 13.98 1.28 11.84
N LEU A 335 12.81 1.45 11.25
CA LEU A 335 12.11 0.37 10.58
C LEU A 335 12.80 0.11 9.24
N ILE A 336 13.90 -0.63 9.24
CA ILE A 336 14.49 -1.14 7.99
C ILE A 336 13.71 -2.41 7.64
N THR A 337 12.62 -2.25 6.88
CA THR A 337 11.94 -3.40 6.27
C THR A 337 12.80 -3.89 5.10
N VAL A 338 13.55 -4.97 5.30
CA VAL A 338 14.21 -5.73 4.23
C VAL A 338 13.34 -6.94 3.89
N THR A 339 13.29 -7.28 2.62
CA THR A 339 12.24 -8.04 1.93
C THR A 339 11.97 -9.47 2.42
N ARG A 340 12.61 -9.97 3.49
CA ARG A 340 12.32 -11.27 4.12
C ARG A 340 12.58 -11.32 5.64
N GLY A 341 12.64 -10.19 6.32
CA GLY A 341 12.83 -10.16 7.77
C GLY A 341 12.77 -8.75 8.29
N ILE A 342 11.87 -8.50 9.26
CA ILE A 342 11.88 -7.27 10.03
C ILE A 342 13.10 -7.35 10.95
N PHE A 343 14.16 -6.62 10.65
CA PHE A 343 15.25 -6.42 11.61
C PHE A 343 14.78 -5.40 12.64
N PHE A 344 14.31 -5.86 13.79
CA PHE A 344 14.24 -5.05 15.00
C PHE A 344 15.65 -4.97 15.58
N GLN A 345 16.43 -3.95 15.22
CA GLN A 345 17.56 -3.58 16.07
C GLN A 345 17.00 -2.71 17.20
N LEU A 346 16.53 -3.36 18.26
CA LEU A 346 16.15 -2.69 19.50
C LEU A 346 17.44 -2.20 20.15
N PHE A 347 17.73 -0.90 20.09
CA PHE A 347 18.70 -0.31 21.01
C PHE A 347 17.96 0.00 22.32
N ILE A 348 18.29 -0.76 23.37
CA ILE A 348 17.87 -0.52 24.76
C ILE A 348 18.84 0.50 25.38
#